data_AF-A0A258UET6-F1
#
_entry.id   AF-A0A258UET6-F1
#
_cell.length_a   1.000
_cell.length_b   1.000
_cell.length_c   1.000
_cell.angle_alpha   90.00
_cell.angle_beta   90.00
_cell.angle_gamma   90.00
#
_symmetry.space_group_name_H-M   'P 1'
#
loop_
_entity.id
_entity.type
_entity.pdbx_description
1 polymer ?
#
loop_
_entity_poly.entity_id
_entity_poly.type
_entity_poly.pdbx_seq_one_letter_code
_entity_poly.pdbx_strand_id
1 'polypeptide(L)'
;MALLNEHITELQEKLQVLLKAYRQVQKENQRLEKELSNIQQLQASNTAALSVLEQKLAAARMSSGSWDHEEKLKLQKQIDTYLKEIDKCLALLHA
;
A
#
# COMPACT_ATOMS: atom_id res chain seq x y z
N MET A 1 -14.28 -11.84 -56.65
CA MET A 1 -14.47 -12.96 -55.70
C MET A 1 -13.17 -13.35 -55.02
N ALA A 2 -12.08 -13.70 -55.74
CA ALA A 2 -10.81 -14.12 -55.14
C ALA A 2 -10.14 -13.06 -54.23
N LEU A 3 -10.01 -11.82 -54.70
CA LEU A 3 -9.40 -10.71 -53.94
C LEU A 3 -10.13 -10.40 -52.62
N LEU A 4 -11.46 -10.51 -52.63
CA LEU A 4 -12.27 -10.30 -51.43
C LEU A 4 -12.02 -11.39 -50.38
N ASN A 5 -11.88 -12.65 -50.83
CA ASN A 5 -11.56 -13.76 -49.93
C ASN A 5 -10.13 -13.66 -49.35
N GLU A 6 -9.16 -13.17 -50.12
CA GLU A 6 -7.81 -12.88 -49.61
C GLU A 6 -7.84 -11.84 -48.50
N HIS A 7 -8.51 -10.70 -48.73
CA HIS A 7 -8.63 -9.65 -47.71
C HIS A 7 -9.38 -10.12 -46.45
N ILE A 8 -10.40 -10.96 -46.59
CA ILE A 8 -11.10 -11.56 -45.44
C ILE A 8 -10.15 -12.47 -44.66
N THR A 9 -9.33 -13.26 -45.35
CA THR A 9 -8.36 -14.17 -44.71
C THR A 9 -7.29 -13.40 -43.96
N GLU A 10 -6.70 -12.37 -44.58
CA GLU A 10 -5.72 -11.49 -43.92
C GLU A 10 -6.29 -10.80 -42.69
N LEU A 11 -7.54 -10.33 -42.76
CA LEU A 11 -8.21 -9.69 -41.63
C LEU A 11 -8.42 -10.69 -40.49
N GLN A 12 -8.82 -11.92 -40.80
CA GLN A 12 -9.01 -12.97 -39.81
C GLN A 12 -7.70 -13.34 -39.11
N GLU A 13 -6.59 -13.42 -39.85
CA GLU A 13 -5.27 -13.67 -39.27
C GLU A 13 -4.85 -12.55 -38.32
N LYS A 14 -4.98 -11.28 -38.74
CA LYS A 14 -4.69 -10.12 -37.89
C LYS A 14 -5.54 -10.11 -36.61
N LEU A 15 -6.83 -10.43 -36.74
CA LEU A 15 -7.73 -10.52 -35.60
C LEU A 15 -7.33 -11.64 -34.63
N GLN A 16 -6.92 -12.81 -35.14
CA GLN A 16 -6.44 -13.90 -34.29
C GLN A 16 -5.16 -13.54 -33.54
N VAL A 17 -4.22 -12.85 -34.20
CA VAL A 17 -3.00 -12.35 -33.55
C VAL A 17 -3.35 -11.34 -32.46
N LEU A 18 -4.23 -10.39 -32.76
CA LEU A 18 -4.68 -9.38 -31.79
C LEU A 18 -5.35 -10.02 -30.57
N LEU A 19 -6.24 -11.01 -30.79
CA LEU A 19 -6.92 -11.71 -29.71
C LEU A 19 -5.94 -12.51 -28.82
N LYS A 20 -4.91 -13.12 -29.41
CA LYS A 20 -3.86 -13.81 -28.64
C LYS A 20 -3.08 -12.82 -27.77
N ALA A 21 -2.64 -11.71 -28.35
CA ALA A 21 -1.92 -10.67 -27.62
C ALA A 21 -2.78 -10.08 -26.49
N TYR A 22 -4.06 -9.78 -26.78
CA TYR A 22 -4.99 -9.27 -25.79
C TYR A 22 -5.17 -10.22 -24.60
N ARG A 23 -5.39 -11.52 -24.86
CA ARG A 23 -5.50 -12.53 -23.81
C ARG A 23 -4.23 -12.65 -22.96
N GLN A 24 -3.07 -12.54 -23.58
CA GLN A 24 -1.78 -12.57 -22.87
C GLN A 24 -1.64 -11.37 -21.93
N VAL A 25 -1.93 -10.17 -22.43
CA VAL A 25 -1.89 -8.94 -21.61
C VAL A 25 -2.91 -8.99 -20.48
N GLN A 26 -4.13 -9.47 -20.75
CA GLN A 26 -5.17 -9.60 -19.72
C GLN A 26 -4.75 -10.55 -18.61
N LYS A 27 -4.15 -11.70 -18.96
CA LYS A 27 -3.65 -12.67 -17.96
C LYS A 27 -2.51 -12.07 -17.13
N GLU A 28 -1.59 -11.34 -17.79
CA GLU A 28 -0.48 -10.72 -17.11
C GLU A 28 -0.94 -9.59 -16.18
N ASN A 29 -1.90 -8.78 -16.62
CA ASN A 29 -2.51 -7.75 -15.79
C ASN A 29 -3.14 -8.34 -14.52
N GLN A 30 -3.96 -9.40 -14.66
CA GLN A 30 -4.53 -10.11 -13.50
C GLN A 30 -3.48 -10.71 -12.56
N ARG A 31 -2.32 -11.14 -13.10
CA ARG A 31 -1.20 -11.62 -12.30
C ARG A 31 -0.57 -10.48 -11.50
N LEU A 32 -0.30 -9.36 -12.14
CA LEU A 32 0.29 -8.18 -11.54
C LEU A 32 -0.63 -7.56 -10.47
N GLU A 33 -1.94 -7.50 -10.70
CA GLU A 33 -2.91 -7.01 -9.71
C GLU A 33 -2.89 -7.85 -8.42
N LYS A 34 -2.82 -9.19 -8.55
CA LYS A 34 -2.69 -10.09 -7.39
C LYS A 34 -1.38 -9.89 -6.64
N GLU A 35 -0.28 -9.78 -7.38
CA GLU A 35 1.04 -9.55 -6.80
C GLU A 35 1.11 -8.22 -6.06
N LEU A 36 0.54 -7.16 -6.64
CA LEU A 36 0.44 -5.85 -6.03
C LEU A 36 -0.38 -5.89 -4.72
N SER A 37 -1.54 -6.56 -4.74
CA SER A 37 -2.36 -6.73 -3.54
C SER A 37 -1.60 -7.46 -2.42
N ASN A 38 -0.84 -8.50 -2.74
CA ASN A 38 -0.05 -9.23 -1.76
C ASN A 38 1.07 -8.37 -1.16
N ILE A 39 1.78 -7.59 -2.01
CA ILE A 39 2.84 -6.68 -1.56
C ILE A 39 2.25 -5.60 -0.64
N GLN A 40 1.10 -5.03 -0.99
CA GLN A 40 0.43 -4.02 -0.17
C GLN A 40 0.02 -4.58 1.21
N GLN A 41 -0.50 -5.81 1.26
CA GLN A 41 -0.82 -6.48 2.53
C GLN A 41 0.43 -6.73 3.38
N LEU A 42 1.52 -7.20 2.77
CA LEU A 42 2.78 -7.42 3.46
C LEU A 42 3.37 -6.10 3.97
N GLN A 43 3.30 -5.04 3.17
CA GLN A 43 3.74 -3.70 3.58
C GLN A 43 2.94 -3.21 4.79
N ALA A 44 1.61 -3.31 4.76
CA ALA A 44 0.76 -2.91 5.88
C ALA A 44 1.11 -3.70 7.17
N SER A 45 1.31 -5.01 7.05
CA SER A 45 1.74 -5.86 8.16
C SER A 45 3.12 -5.44 8.71
N ASN A 46 4.08 -5.18 7.83
CA ASN A 46 5.43 -4.76 8.23
C ASN A 46 5.42 -3.38 8.90
N THR A 47 4.63 -2.43 8.38
CA THR A 47 4.46 -1.11 8.99
C THR A 47 3.82 -1.22 10.37
N ALA A 48 2.81 -2.07 10.55
CA ALA A 48 2.22 -2.32 11.87
C ALA A 48 3.24 -2.94 12.84
N ALA A 49 4.01 -3.93 12.39
CA ALA A 49 5.05 -4.56 13.20
C ALA A 49 6.16 -3.56 13.59
N LEU A 50 6.58 -2.69 12.65
CA LEU A 50 7.54 -1.62 12.91
C LEU A 50 7.01 -0.65 13.98
N SER A 51 5.76 -0.21 13.86
CA SER A 51 5.15 0.69 14.85
C SER A 51 5.13 0.06 16.25
N VAL A 52 4.80 -1.23 16.35
CA VAL A 52 4.85 -1.97 17.63
C VAL A 52 6.28 -2.07 18.17
N LEU A 53 7.27 -2.32 17.31
CA LEU A 53 8.68 -2.37 17.72
C LEU A 53 9.19 -1.01 18.18
N GLU A 54 8.82 0.07 17.49
CA GLU A 54 9.16 1.45 17.88
C GLU A 54 8.58 1.79 19.25
N GLN A 55 7.33 1.42 19.51
CA GLN A 55 6.71 1.60 20.84
C GLN A 55 7.43 0.80 21.93
N LYS A 56 7.78 -0.46 21.66
CA LYS A 56 8.55 -1.29 22.61
C LYS A 56 9.93 -0.72 22.88
N LEU A 57 10.58 -0.20 21.84
CA LEU A 57 11.91 0.41 21.93
C LEU A 57 11.86 1.73 22.70
N ALA A 58 10.84 2.57 22.46
CA ALA A 58 10.58 3.75 23.27
C ALA A 58 10.41 3.35 24.74
N ALA A 59 9.50 2.44 25.06
CA ALA A 59 9.27 1.96 26.44
C ALA A 59 10.55 1.40 27.10
N ALA A 60 11.38 0.66 26.33
CA ALA A 60 12.66 0.17 26.82
C ALA A 60 13.65 1.30 27.15
N ARG A 61 13.77 2.32 26.28
CA ARG A 61 14.59 3.52 26.55
C ARG A 61 14.07 4.30 27.76
N MET A 62 12.75 4.35 27.94
CA MET A 62 12.14 4.95 29.13
C MET A 62 12.57 4.23 30.42
N SER A 63 12.61 2.90 30.37
CA SER A 63 12.93 2.03 31.52
C SER A 63 14.43 1.97 31.85
N SER A 64 15.32 2.17 30.86
CA SER A 64 16.77 2.11 31.05
C SER A 64 17.37 3.39 31.67
N GLY A 65 16.56 4.41 31.93
CA GLY A 65 16.97 5.62 32.67
C GLY A 65 17.89 6.59 31.92
N SER A 66 18.31 6.26 30.70
CA SER A 66 19.15 7.12 29.85
C SER A 66 18.27 8.05 29.01
N TRP A 67 17.51 8.92 29.66
CA TRP A 67 16.76 9.96 28.95
C TRP A 67 17.69 11.11 28.63
N ASP A 68 18.17 11.16 27.39
CA ASP A 68 18.78 12.38 26.89
C ASP A 68 17.71 13.50 26.84
N HIS A 69 18.10 14.75 27.11
CA HIS A 69 17.19 15.89 27.21
C HIS A 69 16.39 16.09 25.90
N GLU A 70 17.00 15.74 24.76
CA GLU A 70 16.38 15.79 23.44
C GLU A 70 15.25 14.74 23.26
N GLU A 71 15.42 13.52 23.80
CA GLU A 71 14.40 12.46 23.72
C GLU A 71 13.18 12.81 24.56
N LYS A 72 13.38 13.40 25.74
CA LYS A 72 12.28 13.91 26.59
C LYS A 72 11.46 14.97 25.86
N LEU A 73 12.12 15.88 25.14
CA LEU A 73 11.47 16.94 24.38
C LEU A 73 10.66 16.40 23.19
N LYS A 74 11.19 15.39 22.48
CA LYS A 74 10.47 14.71 21.38
C LYS A 74 9.24 13.97 21.89
N LEU A 75 9.37 13.25 23.00
CA LEU A 75 8.25 12.53 23.61
C LEU A 75 7.15 13.51 24.07
N GLN A 76 7.54 14.64 24.64
CA GLN A 76 6.59 15.68 25.07
C GLN A 76 5.80 16.24 23.89
N LYS A 77 6.45 16.50 22.74
CA LYS A 77 5.74 16.91 21.51
C LYS A 77 4.80 15.84 20.96
N GLN A 78 5.19 14.57 21.04
CA GLN A 78 4.30 13.46 20.63
C GLN A 78 3.07 13.36 21.55
N ILE A 79 3.26 13.48 22.86
CA ILE A 79 2.17 13.49 23.84
C ILE A 79 1.23 14.68 23.59
N ASP A 80 1.75 15.88 23.34
CA ASP A 80 0.95 17.06 23.01
C ASP A 80 0.13 16.88 21.72
N THR A 81 0.68 16.16 20.74
CA THR A 81 -0.02 15.85 19.49
C THR A 81 -1.17 14.87 19.73
N TYR A 82 -0.91 13.80 20.48
CA TYR A 82 -1.97 12.84 20.85
C TYR A 82 -3.06 13.48 21.73
N LEU A 83 -2.70 14.39 22.64
CA LEU A 83 -3.67 15.17 23.42
C LEU A 83 -4.56 16.02 22.53
N LYS A 84 -4.00 16.73 21.53
CA LYS A 84 -4.80 17.50 20.57
C LYS A 84 -5.74 16.64 19.74
N GLU A 85 -5.31 15.44 19.35
CA GLU A 85 -6.16 14.50 18.62
C GLU A 85 -7.31 13.99 19.51
N ILE A 86 -7.04 13.70 20.78
CA ILE A 86 -8.06 13.33 21.77
C ILE A 86 -9.06 14.47 21.96
N ASP A 87 -8.60 15.71 22.14
CA ASP A 87 -9.48 16.89 22.26
C ASP A 87 -10.34 17.09 21.02
N LYS A 88 -9.78 16.84 19.83
CA LYS A 88 -10.52 16.95 18.56
C LYS A 88 -11.59 15.85 18.43
N CYS A 89 -11.29 14.63 18.85
CA CYS A 89 -12.26 13.54 18.91
C CYS A 89 -13.34 13.78 19.97
N LEU A 90 -12.98 14.33 21.14
CA LEU A 90 -13.94 14.71 22.18
C LEU A 90 -14.86 15.84 21.72
N ALA A 91 -14.33 16.86 21.04
CA ALA A 91 -15.14 17.94 20.48
C ALA A 91 -16.14 17.44 19.43
N LEU A 92 -15.76 16.43 18.63
CA LEU A 92 -16.66 15.77 17.67
C LEU A 92 -17.72 14.89 18.35
N LEU A 93 -17.46 14.36 19.55
CA LEU A 93 -18.41 13.54 20.31
C LEU A 93 -19.40 14.37 21.14
N HIS A 94 -19.04 15.61 21.47
CA HIS A 94 -19.83 16.55 22.27
C HIS A 94 -20.56 17.60 21.41
N ALA A 95 -20.60 17.43 20.08
CA ALA A 95 -21.31 18.27 19.12
C ALA A 95 -22.59 17.60 18.61
#